data_AF-A0A1H5NV64-F1
#
_entry.id   AF-A0A1H5NV64-F1
#
_cell.length_a   1.000
_cell.length_b   1.000
_cell.length_c   1.000
_cell.angle_alpha   90.00
_cell.angle_beta   90.00
_cell.angle_gamma   90.00
#
_symmetry.space_group_name_H-M   'P 1'
#
loop_
_entity.id
_entity.type
_entity.pdbx_description
1 polymer ?
#
loop_
_entity_poly.entity_id
_entity_poly.type
_entity_poly.pdbx_seq_one_letter_code
_entity_poly.pdbx_strand_id
1 'polypeptide(L)'
;MSAPENPDGAEGALLIRVVKGQASPAELAALTTVLLARAATLAALDPCPVAPRPVAGWRRPERITTHRDPRGWRLTDTRAA
;
A
#
# COMPACT_ATOMS: atom_id res chain seq x y z
N MET A 1 -15.01 28.84 -26.35
CA MET A 1 -14.08 28.88 -25.20
C MET A 1 -14.43 27.68 -24.33
N SER A 2 -13.94 26.50 -24.73
CA SER A 2 -14.34 25.23 -24.10
C SER A 2 -13.53 25.01 -22.82
N ALA A 3 -14.26 24.68 -21.75
CA ALA A 3 -13.70 24.36 -20.44
C ALA A 3 -12.77 23.14 -20.52
N PRO A 4 -11.74 23.03 -19.65
CA PRO A 4 -10.95 21.81 -19.55
C PRO A 4 -11.87 20.67 -19.13
N GLU A 5 -11.99 19.66 -19.99
CA GLU A 5 -12.61 18.38 -19.67
C GLU A 5 -11.87 17.80 -18.47
N ASN A 6 -12.49 17.83 -17.30
CA ASN A 6 -11.97 17.18 -16.10
C ASN A 6 -12.14 15.67 -16.30
N PRO A 7 -11.05 14.88 -16.39
CA PRO A 7 -11.14 13.42 -16.51
C PRO A 7 -11.60 12.76 -15.19
N ASP A 8 -11.82 13.54 -14.14
CA ASP A 8 -12.23 13.07 -12.82
C ASP A 8 -13.69 12.57 -12.76
N GLY A 9 -14.46 12.70 -13.86
CA GLY A 9 -15.82 12.18 -13.99
C GLY A 9 -15.93 10.69 -14.31
N ALA A 10 -14.82 9.95 -14.43
CA ALA A 10 -14.83 8.49 -14.57
C ALA A 10 -14.98 7.81 -13.19
N GLU A 11 -16.11 8.05 -12.54
CA GLU A 11 -16.48 7.54 -11.23
C GLU A 11 -16.71 6.01 -11.32
N GLY A 12 -15.60 5.26 -11.26
CA GLY A 12 -15.59 3.80 -11.35
C GLY A 12 -14.38 3.18 -12.07
N ALA A 13 -13.52 3.99 -12.72
CA ALA A 13 -12.33 3.46 -13.37
C ALA A 13 -11.22 3.22 -12.33
N LEU A 14 -10.76 1.97 -12.20
CA LEU A 14 -9.60 1.56 -11.40
C LEU A 14 -8.30 2.14 -12.01
N LEU A 15 -8.05 3.43 -11.82
CA LEU A 15 -6.90 4.15 -12.35
C LEU A 15 -5.78 4.30 -11.31
N ILE A 16 -4.54 4.09 -11.73
CA ILE A 16 -3.34 4.30 -10.90
C ILE A 16 -2.73 5.64 -11.26
N ARG A 17 -2.66 6.57 -10.30
CA ARG A 17 -2.04 7.88 -10.48
C ARG A 17 -0.56 7.86 -10.10
N VAL A 18 0.32 8.27 -11.02
CA VAL A 18 1.74 8.49 -10.75
C VAL A 18 1.91 9.91 -10.19
N VAL A 19 2.34 10.02 -8.93
CA VAL A 19 2.49 11.32 -8.24
C VAL A 19 3.83 12.00 -8.56
N LYS A 20 4.88 11.21 -8.81
CA LYS A 20 6.22 11.71 -9.11
C LYS A 20 6.97 10.74 -10.01
N GLY A 21 7.82 11.26 -10.89
CA GLY A 21 8.59 10.47 -11.85
C GLY A 21 7.75 10.03 -13.05
N GLN A 22 8.28 9.09 -13.83
CA GLN A 22 7.57 8.43 -14.93
C GLN A 22 7.67 6.92 -14.68
N ALA A 23 6.55 6.21 -14.79
CA ALA A 23 6.53 4.76 -14.71
C ALA A 23 6.59 4.20 -16.12
N SER A 24 7.51 3.27 -16.37
CA SER A 24 7.54 2.53 -17.61
C SER A 24 6.32 1.61 -17.75
N PRO A 25 5.93 1.22 -18.97
CA PRO A 25 4.84 0.27 -19.18
C PRO A 25 5.06 -1.08 -18.45
N ALA A 26 6.32 -1.52 -18.35
CA ALA A 26 6.69 -2.75 -17.65
C ALA A 26 6.45 -2.65 -16.13
N GLU A 27 6.77 -1.52 -15.52
CA GLU A 27 6.53 -1.29 -14.09
C GLU A 27 5.03 -1.22 -13.77
N LEU A 28 4.24 -0.57 -14.62
CA LEU A 28 2.77 -0.52 -14.48
C LEU A 28 2.15 -1.91 -14.63
N ALA A 29 2.63 -2.71 -15.58
CA ALA A 29 2.19 -4.09 -15.75
C ALA A 29 2.52 -4.93 -14.51
N ALA A 30 3.76 -4.86 -14.00
CA ALA A 30 4.18 -5.58 -12.82
C ALA A 30 3.35 -5.20 -11.58
N LEU A 31 3.11 -3.91 -11.35
CA LEU A 31 2.26 -3.43 -10.27
C LEU A 31 0.83 -3.98 -10.39
N THR A 32 0.25 -3.92 -11.57
CA THR A 32 -1.10 -4.43 -11.84
C THR A 32 -1.18 -5.94 -11.59
N THR A 33 -0.19 -6.71 -12.03
CA THR A 33 -0.11 -8.16 -11.78
C THR A 33 -0.11 -8.46 -10.28
N VAL A 34 0.70 -7.75 -9.48
CA VAL A 34 0.74 -7.95 -8.03
C VAL A 34 -0.61 -7.61 -7.38
N LEU A 35 -1.26 -6.53 -7.81
CA LEU A 35 -2.57 -6.13 -7.29
C LEU A 35 -3.64 -7.18 -7.62
N LEU A 36 -3.68 -7.69 -8.85
CA LEU A 36 -4.60 -8.74 -9.26
C LEU A 36 -4.35 -10.06 -8.52
N ALA A 37 -3.08 -10.46 -8.36
CA ALA A 37 -2.74 -11.67 -7.61
C ALA A 37 -3.18 -11.58 -6.13
N ARG A 38 -3.00 -10.41 -5.51
CA ARG A 38 -3.48 -10.16 -4.15
C ARG A 38 -5.01 -10.15 -4.08
N ALA A 39 -5.68 -9.52 -5.02
CA ALA A 39 -7.14 -9.51 -5.08
C ALA A 39 -7.70 -10.94 -5.21
N ALA A 40 -7.10 -11.77 -6.08
CA ALA A 40 -7.47 -13.17 -6.24
C ALA A 40 -7.25 -13.97 -4.95
N THR A 41 -6.15 -13.72 -4.23
CA THR A 41 -5.89 -14.36 -2.93
C THR A 41 -6.94 -13.95 -1.90
N LEU A 42 -7.27 -12.66 -1.81
CA LEU A 42 -8.30 -12.16 -0.90
C LEU A 42 -9.69 -12.70 -1.22
N ALA A 43 -10.03 -12.85 -2.51
CA ALA A 43 -11.30 -13.41 -2.94
C ALA A 43 -11.41 -14.93 -2.67
N ALA A 44 -10.29 -15.65 -2.64
CA ALA A 44 -10.24 -17.08 -2.35
C ALA A 44 -10.29 -17.41 -0.86
N LEU A 45 -10.11 -16.42 0.03
CA LEU A 45 -10.30 -16.60 1.45
C LEU A 45 -11.80 -16.58 1.75
N ASP A 46 -12.30 -17.63 2.40
CA ASP A 46 -13.63 -17.65 3.02
C ASP A 46 -13.75 -16.40 3.93
N PRO A 47 -14.92 -15.73 4.04
CA PRO A 47 -15.07 -14.54 4.88
C PRO A 47 -14.89 -14.93 6.36
N CYS A 48 -13.62 -15.02 6.76
CA CYS A 48 -13.19 -15.14 8.13
C CYS A 48 -13.69 -13.88 8.86
N PRO A 49 -14.20 -13.98 10.10
CA PRO A 49 -14.60 -12.82 10.88
C PRO A 49 -13.50 -11.77 10.80
N VAL A 50 -13.88 -10.59 10.28
CA VAL A 50 -13.03 -9.44 9.93
C VAL A 50 -11.74 -9.47 10.74
N ALA A 51 -10.65 -9.92 10.12
CA ALA A 51 -9.34 -9.77 10.72
C ALA A 51 -9.20 -8.27 11.07
N PRO A 52 -8.82 -7.93 12.31
CA PRO A 52 -8.78 -6.53 12.73
C PRO A 52 -7.98 -5.75 11.69
N ARG A 53 -8.60 -4.70 11.12
CA ARG A 53 -8.00 -3.89 10.06
C ARG A 53 -6.56 -3.61 10.47
N PRO A 54 -5.56 -3.88 9.61
CA PRO A 54 -4.18 -3.62 9.94
C PRO A 54 -4.05 -2.14 10.28
N VAL A 55 -4.06 -1.85 11.57
CA VAL A 55 -3.83 -0.51 12.09
C VAL A 55 -2.37 -0.25 11.83
N ALA A 56 -2.11 0.81 11.06
CA ALA A 56 -0.74 1.17 10.77
C ALA A 56 -0.03 1.36 12.11
N GLY A 57 0.97 0.51 12.39
CA GLY A 57 1.66 0.42 13.65
C GLY A 57 2.63 1.57 13.85
N TRP A 58 2.22 2.80 13.53
CA TRP A 58 3.00 4.02 13.77
C TRP A 58 3.30 4.07 15.26
N ARG A 59 4.48 3.59 15.62
CA ARG A 59 4.98 3.71 16.96
C ARG A 59 5.63 5.08 17.06
N ARG A 60 5.37 5.75 18.17
CA ARG A 60 6.03 6.99 18.53
C ARG A 60 7.53 6.70 18.67
N PRO A 61 8.40 7.25 17.80
CA PRO A 61 9.84 7.00 17.85
C PRO A 61 10.44 7.31 19.23
N GLU A 62 9.89 8.29 19.92
CA GLU A 62 10.27 8.69 21.29
C GLU A 62 9.92 7.64 22.37
N ARG A 63 9.07 6.65 22.06
CA ARG A 63 8.65 5.58 22.99
C ARG A 63 9.27 4.21 22.67
N ILE A 64 10.16 4.13 21.67
CA ILE A 64 10.88 2.89 21.34
C ILE A 64 12.35 3.06 21.71
N THR A 65 12.95 2.03 22.29
CA THR A 65 14.40 1.95 22.50
C THR A 65 15.14 2.14 21.18
N THR A 66 16.04 3.12 21.14
CA THR A 66 16.85 3.42 19.96
C THR A 66 17.54 2.17 19.40
N HIS A 67 17.60 2.10 18.07
CA HIS A 67 18.18 1.00 17.30
C HIS A 67 19.47 0.46 17.93
N ARG A 68 19.58 -0.88 18.04
CA ARG A 68 20.73 -1.54 18.68
C ARG A 68 22.04 -1.38 17.91
N ASP A 69 21.96 -1.00 16.64
CA ASP A 69 23.10 -0.76 15.75
C ASP A 69 22.97 0.63 15.10
N PRO A 70 23.97 1.52 15.21
CA PRO A 70 23.97 2.82 14.56
C PRO A 70 23.85 2.78 13.02
N ARG A 71 24.02 1.62 12.37
CA ARG A 71 23.80 1.45 10.92
C ARG A 71 22.58 0.58 10.59
N GLY A 72 21.84 0.11 11.59
CA GLY A 72 20.65 -0.72 11.41
C GLY A 72 19.37 0.11 11.43
N TRP A 73 18.55 -0.02 10.38
CA TRP A 73 17.19 0.56 10.31
C TRP A 73 16.10 -0.46 10.68
N ARG A 74 16.49 -1.68 11.04
CA ARG A 74 15.56 -2.73 11.45
C ARG A 74 15.25 -2.58 12.93
N LEU A 75 14.02 -2.21 13.20
CA LEU A 75 13.42 -2.37 14.53
C LEU A 75 12.98 -3.82 14.66
N THR A 76 13.64 -4.58 15.54
CA THR A 76 13.12 -5.90 15.93
C THR A 76 11.94 -5.66 16.85
N ASP A 77 10.72 -5.64 16.30
CA ASP A 77 9.50 -5.64 17.11
C ASP A 77 9.30 -7.05 17.67
N THR A 78 9.62 -7.25 18.95
CA THR A 78 9.19 -8.46 19.66
C THR A 78 7.71 -8.31 19.96
N ARG A 79 6.86 -8.76 19.04
CA ARG A 79 5.44 -8.93 19.32
C ARG A 79 5.29 -10.05 20.37
N ALA A 80 5.22 -9.67 21.64
CA ALA A 80 4.76 -10.54 22.70
C ALA A 80 3.23 -10.74 22.55
N ALA A 81 2.84 -12.01 22.61
CA ALA A 81 1.51 -12.62 22.79
C ALA A 81 0.28 -11.71 22.68
#